data_AF-A0A1V5USM4-F1
#
_entry.id   AF-A0A1V5USM4-F1
#
_cell.length_a   1.000
_cell.length_b   1.000
_cell.length_c   1.000
_cell.angle_alpha   90.00
_cell.angle_beta   90.00
_cell.angle_gamma   90.00
#
_symmetry.space_group_name_H-M   'P 1'
#
loop_
_entity.id
_entity.type
_entity.pdbx_description
1 polymer ?
#
loop_
_entity_poly.entity_id
_entity_poly.type
_entity_poly.pdbx_seq_one_letter_code
_entity_poly.pdbx_strand_id
1 'polypeptide(L)'
;MKRIIGRRARYKGKEHPYLSEVVVIRAFIAQDTDDVDNHLYLDNDADIEAAGGVKPTDRVEVQPILPDGRRSWVTSDPLLRDLEFVD
;
A
#
# COMPACT_ATOMS: atom_id res chain seq x y z
N MET A 1 -10.25 -2.75 12.18
CA MET A 1 -10.23 -2.45 10.72
C MET A 1 -9.94 -3.73 9.93
N LYS A 2 -10.22 -3.85 8.62
CA LYS A 2 -9.74 -5.02 7.86
C LYS A 2 -8.21 -4.95 7.77
N ARG A 3 -7.52 -6.09 7.95
CA ARG A 3 -6.07 -6.21 7.73
C ARG A 3 -5.71 -5.64 6.35
N ILE A 4 -4.52 -5.08 6.20
CA ILE A 4 -4.03 -4.55 4.93
C ILE A 4 -2.69 -5.18 4.53
N ILE A 5 -1.80 -5.44 5.49
CA ILE A 5 -0.50 -6.04 5.20
C ILE A 5 -0.70 -7.47 4.67
N GLY A 6 -0.02 -7.79 3.58
CA GLY A 6 -0.11 -9.07 2.89
C GLY A 6 -1.32 -9.23 1.98
N ARG A 7 -2.23 -8.25 1.89
CA ARG A 7 -3.38 -8.33 0.96
C ARG A 7 -2.94 -8.13 -0.48
N ARG A 8 -3.55 -8.94 -1.35
CA ARG A 8 -3.39 -8.84 -2.80
C ARG A 8 -4.39 -7.84 -3.37
N ALA A 9 -3.95 -7.09 -4.37
CA ALA A 9 -4.80 -6.15 -5.10
C ALA A 9 -4.42 -6.09 -6.58
N ARG A 10 -5.39 -5.68 -7.41
CA ARG A 10 -5.13 -5.16 -8.75
C ARG A 10 -4.89 -3.66 -8.65
N TYR A 11 -3.83 -3.18 -9.29
CA TYR A 11 -3.57 -1.77 -9.46
C TYR A 11 -4.43 -1.21 -10.60
N LYS A 12 -5.09 -0.08 -10.34
CA LYS A 12 -5.94 0.64 -11.31
C LYS A 12 -5.58 2.12 -11.46
N GLY A 13 -4.50 2.56 -10.82
CA GLY A 13 -4.02 3.93 -10.91
C GLY A 13 -3.29 4.22 -12.21
N LYS A 14 -2.82 5.47 -12.35
CA LYS A 14 -2.11 5.95 -13.54
C LYS A 14 -0.64 6.29 -13.29
N GLU A 15 -0.25 6.45 -12.03
CA GLU A 15 1.09 6.88 -11.62
C GLU A 15 2.15 5.79 -11.89
N HIS A 16 1.79 4.53 -11.66
CA HIS A 16 2.69 3.38 -11.83
C HIS A 16 2.16 2.43 -12.91
N PRO A 17 2.22 2.80 -14.21
CA PRO A 17 1.56 2.06 -15.29
C PRO A 17 2.10 0.64 -15.52
N TYR A 18 3.23 0.29 -14.90
CA TYR A 18 3.83 -1.05 -14.93
C TYR A 18 3.25 -2.00 -13.87
N LEU A 19 2.51 -1.49 -12.88
CA LEU A 19 1.87 -2.33 -11.87
C LEU A 19 0.61 -2.96 -12.43
N SER A 20 0.39 -4.24 -12.09
CA SER A 20 -0.83 -4.97 -12.43
C SER A 20 -1.41 -5.67 -11.20
N GLU A 21 -0.83 -6.79 -10.77
CA GLU A 21 -1.15 -7.39 -9.48
C GLU A 21 -0.05 -7.08 -8.46
N VAL A 22 -0.45 -6.79 -7.24
CA VAL A 22 0.47 -6.38 -6.18
C VAL A 22 0.09 -7.01 -4.84
N VAL A 23 1.02 -7.02 -3.90
CA VAL A 23 0.78 -7.33 -2.49
C VAL A 23 1.25 -6.17 -1.62
N VAL A 24 0.42 -5.73 -0.68
CA VAL A 24 0.79 -4.65 0.26
C VAL A 24 1.78 -5.20 1.29
N ILE A 25 2.87 -4.47 1.53
CA ILE A 25 3.90 -4.84 2.50
C ILE A 25 4.11 -3.80 3.60
N ARG A 26 3.74 -2.52 3.36
CA ARG A 26 3.77 -1.44 4.36
C ARG A 26 2.71 -0.38 4.09
N ALA A 27 2.41 0.45 5.08
CA ALA A 27 1.59 1.64 4.96
C ALA A 27 2.37 2.91 5.36
N PHE A 28 2.09 4.00 4.66
CA PHE A 28 2.62 5.33 4.92
C PHE A 28 1.47 6.22 5.38
N ILE A 29 1.28 6.34 6.68
CA ILE A 29 0.15 7.10 7.25
C ILE A 29 0.62 8.51 7.56
N ALA A 30 0.06 9.51 6.87
CA ALA A 30 0.34 10.92 7.15
C ALA A 30 -0.12 11.27 8.58
N GLN A 31 0.79 11.82 9.39
CA GLN A 31 0.48 12.24 10.77
C GLN A 31 -0.09 13.66 10.86
N ASP A 32 0.26 14.51 9.89
CA ASP A 32 -0.17 15.90 9.80
C ASP A 32 -0.43 16.24 8.33
N THR A 33 -1.36 17.15 8.05
CA THR A 33 -1.66 17.59 6.68
C THR A 33 -0.69 18.66 6.17
N ASP A 34 0.04 19.30 7.09
CA ASP A 34 0.87 20.48 6.78
C ASP A 34 2.33 20.12 6.48
N ASP A 35 2.76 18.89 6.83
CA ASP A 35 4.09 18.36 6.53
C ASP A 35 3.99 17.07 5.70
N VAL A 36 4.31 17.21 4.41
CA VAL A 36 4.27 16.12 3.42
C VAL A 36 5.32 15.03 3.66
N ASP A 37 6.29 15.25 4.54
CA ASP A 37 7.30 14.25 4.89
C ASP A 37 7.00 13.56 6.24
N ASN A 38 6.00 14.03 6.99
CA ASN A 38 5.64 13.47 8.29
C ASN A 38 4.70 12.26 8.17
N HIS A 39 5.29 11.10 7.86
CA HIS A 39 4.58 9.84 7.71
C HIS A 39 5.06 8.79 8.70
N LEU A 40 4.12 8.02 9.26
CA LEU A 40 4.43 6.75 9.90
C LEU A 40 4.68 5.68 8.85
N TYR A 41 5.74 4.91 9.03
CA TYR A 41 6.11 3.77 8.19
C TYR A 41 5.81 2.48 8.96
N LEU A 42 4.67 1.86 8.68
CA LEU A 42 4.16 0.74 9.47
C LEU A 42 4.08 -0.54 8.63
N ASP A 43 4.53 -1.65 9.19
CA ASP A 43 4.62 -2.95 8.51
C ASP A 43 3.72 -4.04 9.14
N ASN A 44 2.88 -3.67 10.10
CA ASN A 44 1.94 -4.57 10.75
C ASN A 44 0.57 -3.90 10.98
N ASP A 45 -0.48 -4.72 10.97
CA ASP A 45 -1.86 -4.23 11.06
C ASP A 45 -2.22 -3.63 12.42
N ALA A 46 -1.56 -4.05 13.51
CA ALA A 46 -1.86 -3.58 14.86
C ALA A 46 -1.43 -2.12 15.04
N ASP A 47 -0.24 -1.76 14.59
CA ASP A 47 0.25 -0.39 14.62
C ASP A 47 -0.53 0.50 13.65
N ILE A 48 -0.90 -0.03 12.47
CA ILE A 48 -1.77 0.66 11.51
C ILE A 48 -3.12 0.99 12.15
N GLU A 49 -3.72 0.05 12.88
CA GLU A 49 -4.97 0.27 13.59
C GLU A 49 -4.81 1.30 14.72
N ALA A 50 -3.72 1.24 15.48
CA ALA A 50 -3.39 2.21 16.52
C ALA A 50 -3.19 3.63 15.95
N ALA A 51 -2.69 3.75 14.71
CA ALA A 51 -2.54 5.00 13.98
C ALA A 51 -3.84 5.52 13.34
N GLY A 52 -4.99 4.84 13.55
CA GLY A 52 -6.28 5.25 12.99
C GLY A 52 -6.56 4.70 11.58
N GLY A 53 -5.70 3.82 11.08
CA GLY A 53 -5.87 3.12 9.82
C GLY A 53 -5.37 3.86 8.58
N VAL A 54 -5.42 3.17 7.44
CA VAL A 54 -4.95 3.69 6.14
C VAL A 54 -6.11 4.32 5.38
N LYS A 55 -5.98 5.59 5.03
CA LYS A 55 -6.95 6.37 4.26
C LYS A 55 -6.74 6.17 2.75
N PRO A 56 -7.75 6.42 1.90
CA PRO A 56 -7.61 6.31 0.45
C PRO A 56 -6.53 7.21 -0.16
N THR A 57 -6.18 8.31 0.52
CA THR A 57 -5.14 9.28 0.15
C THR A 57 -3.75 8.93 0.67
N ASP A 58 -3.63 7.91 1.53
CA ASP A 58 -2.35 7.47 2.05
C ASP A 58 -1.66 6.56 1.03
N ARG A 59 -0.33 6.53 1.07
CA ARG A 59 0.47 5.62 0.25
C ARG A 59 0.63 4.28 0.95
N VAL A 60 0.81 3.21 0.17
CA VAL A 60 1.13 1.87 0.67
C VAL A 60 2.26 1.28 -0.14
N GLU A 61 3.25 0.69 0.53
CA GLU A 61 4.34 0.03 -0.17
C GLU A 61 3.85 -1.32 -0.66
N VAL A 62 4.07 -1.61 -1.93
CA VAL A 62 3.61 -2.84 -2.57
C VAL A 62 4.73 -3.55 -3.30
N GLN A 63 4.67 -4.88 -3.29
CA GLN A 63 5.48 -5.72 -4.18
C GLN A 63 4.62 -6.15 -5.38
N PRO A 64 5.04 -5.84 -6.62
CA PRO A 64 4.48 -6.44 -7.82
C PRO A 64 4.54 -7.96 -7.78
N ILE A 65 3.46 -8.61 -8.23
CA ILE A 65 3.43 -10.03 -8.55
C ILE A 65 3.78 -10.18 -10.02
N LEU A 66 4.89 -10.85 -10.30
CA LEU A 66 5.39 -11.08 -11.66
C LEU A 66 4.54 -12.13 -12.38
N PRO A 67 4.59 -12.20 -13.72
CA PRO A 67 3.81 -13.19 -14.48
C PRO A 67 4.07 -14.65 -14.10
N ASP A 68 5.25 -14.95 -13.53
CA ASP A 68 5.62 -16.29 -13.04
C ASP A 68 5.19 -16.56 -11.58
N GLY A 69 4.41 -15.64 -10.98
CA GLY A 69 3.90 -15.73 -9.62
C GLY A 69 4.87 -15.30 -8.52
N ARG A 70 6.13 -14.97 -8.86
CA ARG A 70 7.09 -14.46 -7.86
C ARG A 70 6.78 -13.02 -7.47
N ARG A 71 7.22 -12.63 -6.28
CA ARG A 71 7.20 -11.22 -5.84
C ARG A 71 8.45 -10.51 -6.34
N SER A 72 8.26 -9.32 -6.88
CA SER A 72 9.36 -8.43 -7.23
C SER A 72 10.13 -8.00 -5.98
N TRP A 73 11.45 -7.85 -6.12
CA TRP A 73 12.29 -7.23 -5.10
C TRP A 73 12.16 -5.70 -5.11
N VAL A 74 11.90 -5.12 -6.29
CA VAL A 74 11.60 -3.69 -6.44
C VAL A 74 10.16 -3.45 -6.01
N THR A 75 9.97 -2.49 -5.11
CA THR A 75 8.68 -2.07 -4.57
C THR A 75 8.20 -0.77 -5.23
N SER A 76 6.95 -0.43 -4.96
CA SER A 76 6.33 0.83 -5.40
C SER A 76 5.35 1.29 -4.34
N ASP A 77 4.98 2.56 -4.34
CA ASP A 77 4.18 3.16 -3.28
C ASP A 77 2.93 3.88 -3.79
N PRO A 78 1.99 3.16 -4.46
CA PRO A 78 0.76 3.78 -4.94
C PRO A 78 -0.12 4.30 -3.78
N LEU A 79 -1.07 5.17 -4.13
CA LEU A 79 -2.16 5.53 -3.23
C LEU A 79 -3.07 4.33 -2.97
N LEU A 80 -3.61 4.20 -1.75
CA LEU A 80 -4.51 3.11 -1.41
C LEU A 80 -5.76 3.06 -2.32
N ARG A 81 -6.30 4.22 -2.71
CA ARG A 81 -7.46 4.31 -3.62
C ARG A 81 -7.24 3.67 -4.99
N ASP A 82 -5.97 3.53 -5.40
CA ASP A 82 -5.58 2.96 -6.68
C ASP A 82 -5.47 1.42 -6.62
N LEU A 83 -5.77 0.82 -5.47
CA LEU A 83 -5.80 -0.63 -5.27
C LEU A 83 -7.24 -1.14 -5.21
N GLU A 84 -7.51 -2.17 -6.00
CA GLU A 84 -8.72 -2.98 -5.91
C GLU A 84 -8.34 -4.33 -5.31
N PHE A 85 -8.69 -4.55 -4.05
CA PHE A 85 -8.36 -5.80 -3.35
C PHE A 85 -9.11 -7.00 -3.92
N VAL A 86 -8.42 -8.14 -4.02
CA VAL A 86 -8.92 -9.37 -4.70
C VAL A 86 -9.18 -10.55 -3.77
N ASP A 87 -9.20 -10.30 -2.46
CA ASP A 87 -9.48 -11.28 -1.40
C ASP A 87 -10.95 -11.30 -0.95
#